data_AF-A0A3B8UEW0-F1
#
_entry.id   AF-A0A3B8UEW0-F1
#
_cell.length_a   1.000
_cell.length_b   1.000
_cell.length_c   1.000
_cell.angle_alpha   90.00
_cell.angle_beta   90.00
_cell.angle_gamma   90.00
#
_symmetry.space_group_name_H-M   'P 1'
#
loop_
_entity.id
_entity.type
_entity.pdbx_description
1 polymer ?
#
loop_
_entity_poly.entity_id
_entity_poly.type
_entity_poly.pdbx_seq_one_letter_code
_entity_poly.pdbx_strand_id
1 'polypeptide(L)'
;MTIQQIVSPDQIEKQLQSIWEALVKENKMRASLFNLIVYTHLSARTDYFRSIVQKVIEKFPCRILFISFDPDTSQSYLKTAVSVVTPSQGETTIACDNIDIGVAGSEIEKVP
;
A
#
# COMPACT_ATOMS: atom_id res chain seq x y z
N MET A 1 -13.08 -6.21 3.72
CA MET A 1 -12.54 -5.27 4.73
C MET A 1 -11.03 -5.37 4.68
N THR A 2 -10.36 -4.32 4.22
CA THR A 2 -8.89 -4.24 4.22
C THR A 2 -8.47 -3.79 5.62
N ILE A 3 -7.78 -4.64 6.38
CA ILE A 3 -7.21 -4.22 7.66
C ILE A 3 -5.97 -3.39 7.34
N GLN A 4 -6.06 -2.07 7.51
CA GLN A 4 -4.94 -1.17 7.37
C GLN A 4 -4.30 -0.96 8.74
N GLN A 5 -2.98 -1.14 8.81
CA GLN A 5 -2.22 -0.98 10.05
C GLN A 5 -1.12 0.05 9.88
N ILE A 6 -1.12 1.05 10.75
CA ILE A 6 -0.06 2.07 10.80
C ILE A 6 1.17 1.44 11.45
N VAL A 7 2.32 1.57 10.79
CA VAL A 7 3.60 1.02 11.25
C VAL A 7 4.72 2.04 11.10
N SER A 8 5.88 1.76 11.69
CA SER A 8 7.11 2.47 11.35
C SER A 8 7.76 1.85 10.11
N PRO A 9 8.57 2.62 9.34
CA PRO A 9 9.19 2.12 8.11
C PRO A 9 10.01 0.82 8.28
N ASP A 10 10.71 0.68 9.40
CA ASP A 10 11.52 -0.50 9.73
C ASP A 10 10.70 -1.76 10.04
N GLN A 11 9.40 -1.62 10.31
CA GLN A 11 8.50 -2.72 10.63
C GLN A 11 7.61 -3.16 9.46
N ILE A 12 7.72 -2.53 8.28
CA ILE A 12 6.86 -2.80 7.11
C ILE A 12 6.84 -4.30 6.75
N GLU A 13 8.01 -4.91 6.54
CA GLU A 13 8.08 -6.31 6.09
C GLU A 13 7.55 -7.27 7.16
N LYS A 14 7.92 -7.02 8.43
CA LYS A 14 7.44 -7.84 9.55
C LYS A 14 5.92 -7.79 9.65
N GLN A 15 5.31 -6.62 9.46
CA GLN A 15 3.87 -6.47 9.56
C GLN A 15 3.15 -7.08 8.35
N LEU A 16 3.68 -6.93 7.13
CA LEU A 16 3.15 -7.60 5.95
C LEU A 16 3.18 -9.12 6.10
N GLN A 17 4.28 -9.67 6.63
CA GLN A 17 4.40 -11.08 6.94
C GLN A 17 3.36 -11.54 7.98
N SER A 18 3.14 -10.77 9.05
CA SER A 18 2.13 -11.08 10.06
C SER A 18 0.70 -11.06 9.49
N ILE A 19 0.37 -10.08 8.63
CA ILE A 19 -0.93 -10.02 7.95
C ILE A 19 -1.09 -11.24 7.04
N TRP A 20 -0.04 -11.62 6.31
CA TRP A 20 -0.06 -12.79 5.45
C TRP A 20 -0.28 -14.09 6.23
N GLU A 21 0.45 -14.32 7.32
CA GLU A 21 0.31 -15.51 8.17
C GLU A 21 -1.12 -15.66 8.73
N ALA A 22 -1.81 -14.55 9.00
CA ALA A 22 -3.21 -14.57 9.38
C ALA A 22 -4.13 -15.00 8.22
N LEU A 23 -3.80 -14.62 6.98
CA LEU A 23 -4.59 -14.88 5.76
C LEU A 23 -4.31 -16.24 5.10
N VAL A 24 -3.15 -16.87 5.35
CA VAL A 24 -2.79 -18.20 4.81
C VAL A 24 -3.87 -19.24 5.10
N LYS A 25 -4.57 -19.10 6.23
CA LYS A 25 -5.63 -20.01 6.66
C LYS A 25 -6.90 -19.93 5.81
N GLU A 26 -7.02 -18.94 4.92
CA GLU A 26 -8.19 -18.67 4.09
C GLU A 26 -8.04 -19.16 2.63
N ASN A 27 -7.09 -20.07 2.35
CA ASN A 27 -6.80 -20.58 1.00
C ASN A 27 -6.46 -19.47 -0.02
N LYS A 28 -5.90 -18.36 0.47
CA LYS A 28 -5.39 -17.23 -0.33
C LYS A 28 -3.96 -17.52 -0.78
N MET A 29 -3.52 -16.91 -1.87
CA MET A 29 -2.13 -16.97 -2.35
C MET A 29 -1.52 -15.58 -2.35
N ARG A 30 -0.43 -15.34 -1.61
CA ARG A 30 0.34 -14.09 -1.71
C ARG A 30 1.18 -14.13 -2.97
N ALA A 31 0.93 -13.20 -3.90
CA ALA A 31 1.67 -13.12 -5.15
C ALA A 31 1.72 -11.68 -5.68
N SER A 32 2.79 -11.36 -6.39
CA SER A 32 2.98 -10.09 -7.08
C SER A 32 3.83 -10.30 -8.32
N LEU A 33 3.36 -9.81 -9.47
CA LEU A 33 4.11 -9.85 -10.74
C LEU A 33 5.19 -8.77 -10.81
N PHE A 34 4.93 -7.62 -10.19
CA PHE A 34 5.82 -6.45 -10.16
C PHE A 34 5.48 -5.54 -8.98
N ASN A 35 6.30 -4.51 -8.78
CA ASN A 35 6.05 -3.41 -7.85
C ASN A 35 5.46 -2.22 -8.61
N LEU A 36 4.28 -1.76 -8.22
CA LEU A 36 3.68 -0.52 -8.72
C LEU A 36 3.96 0.60 -7.72
N ILE A 37 4.80 1.55 -8.12
CA ILE A 37 5.09 2.75 -7.33
C ILE A 37 4.24 3.90 -7.88
N VAL A 38 3.44 4.51 -7.01
CA VAL A 38 2.63 5.68 -7.34
C VAL A 38 3.06 6.83 -6.46
N TYR A 39 3.59 7.87 -7.08
CA TYR A 39 3.97 9.11 -6.42
C TYR A 39 3.00 10.22 -6.82
N THR A 40 2.38 10.87 -5.84
CA THR A 40 1.50 12.01 -6.08
C THR A 40 1.63 13.04 -4.98
N HIS A 41 1.42 14.31 -5.32
CA HIS A 41 1.12 15.33 -4.32
C HIS A 41 -0.21 15.00 -3.64
N LEU A 42 -0.27 15.22 -2.33
CA LEU A 42 -1.48 15.12 -1.54
C LEU A 42 -2.46 16.19 -2.02
N SER A 43 -3.59 15.76 -2.55
CA SER A 43 -4.61 16.65 -3.11
C SER A 43 -5.96 15.93 -3.13
N ALA A 44 -7.02 16.65 -3.50
CA ALA A 44 -8.33 16.03 -3.74
C ALA A 44 -8.30 14.92 -4.82
N ARG A 45 -7.26 14.85 -5.66
CA ARG A 45 -7.09 13.81 -6.68
C ARG A 45 -6.46 12.53 -6.14
N THR A 46 -5.94 12.52 -4.92
CA THR A 46 -5.29 11.34 -4.33
C THR A 46 -6.24 10.14 -4.31
N ASP A 47 -7.51 10.33 -3.95
CA ASP A 47 -8.52 9.26 -3.95
C ASP A 47 -8.83 8.73 -5.36
N TYR A 48 -8.82 9.62 -6.35
CA TYR A 48 -8.95 9.22 -7.75
C TYR A 48 -7.80 8.31 -8.18
N PHE A 49 -6.56 8.65 -7.84
CA PHE A 49 -5.40 7.79 -8.12
C PHE A 49 -5.50 6.45 -7.39
N ARG A 50 -5.96 6.41 -6.14
CA ARG A 50 -6.21 5.16 -5.41
C ARG A 50 -7.20 4.27 -6.16
N SER A 51 -8.27 4.85 -6.72
CA SER A 51 -9.25 4.11 -7.52
C SER A 51 -8.65 3.52 -8.81
N ILE A 52 -7.71 4.22 -9.46
CA ILE A 52 -7.00 3.71 -10.64
C ILE A 52 -6.11 2.54 -10.23
N VAL A 53 -5.34 2.70 -9.15
CA VAL A 53 -4.45 1.65 -8.63
C VAL A 53 -5.23 0.39 -8.32
N GLN A 54 -6.39 0.49 -7.69
CA GLN A 54 -7.26 -0.66 -7.43
C GLN A 54 -7.63 -1.41 -8.72
N LYS A 55 -8.02 -0.70 -9.79
CA LYS A 55 -8.33 -1.30 -11.09
C LYS A 55 -7.13 -1.99 -11.74
N VAL A 56 -5.91 -1.52 -11.46
CA VAL A 56 -4.68 -2.17 -11.93
C VAL A 56 -4.47 -3.50 -11.18
N ILE A 57 -4.60 -3.54 -9.86
CA ILE A 57 -4.45 -4.78 -9.05
C ILE A 57 -5.46 -5.84 -9.48
N GLU A 58 -6.70 -5.42 -9.75
CA GLU A 58 -7.78 -6.32 -10.18
C GLU A 58 -7.44 -7.07 -11.48
N LYS A 59 -6.59 -6.49 -12.33
CA LYS A 59 -6.14 -7.11 -13.59
C LYS A 59 -4.75 -7.72 -13.51
N PHE A 60 -3.88 -7.13 -12.70
CA PHE A 60 -2.47 -7.44 -12.61
C PHE A 60 -2.06 -7.49 -11.14
N PRO A 61 -1.93 -8.68 -10.54
CA PRO A 61 -1.45 -8.82 -9.18
C PRO A 61 -0.09 -8.15 -9.00
N CYS A 62 0.00 -7.15 -8.14
CA CYS A 62 1.23 -6.38 -7.92
C CYS A 62 1.31 -5.89 -6.48
N ARG A 63 2.54 -5.69 -5.99
CA ARG A 63 2.78 -4.99 -4.72
C ARG A 63 2.68 -3.50 -4.98
N ILE A 64 1.97 -2.77 -4.12
CA ILE A 64 1.80 -1.32 -4.26
C ILE A 64 2.63 -0.58 -3.23
N LEU A 65 3.30 0.46 -3.72
CA LEU A 65 3.89 1.51 -2.90
C LEU A 65 3.23 2.82 -3.31
N PHE A 66 2.29 3.30 -2.50
CA PHE A 66 1.55 4.54 -2.75
C PHE A 66 2.12 5.66 -1.88
N ILE A 67 2.83 6.60 -2.50
CA ILE A 67 3.50 7.71 -1.85
C ILE A 67 2.66 8.97 -2.07
N SER A 68 2.11 9.49 -0.97
CA SER A 68 1.41 10.78 -0.91
C SER A 68 2.33 11.82 -0.30
N PHE A 69 2.80 12.74 -1.15
CA PHE A 69 3.71 13.82 -0.77
C PHE A 69 2.92 15.09 -0.43
N ASP A 70 3.10 15.60 0.78
CA ASP A 70 2.43 16.79 1.28
C ASP A 70 3.43 17.95 1.35
N PRO A 71 3.53 18.79 0.30
CA PRO A 71 4.48 19.89 0.26
C PRO A 71 4.05 21.08 1.14
N ASP A 72 2.76 21.20 1.44
CA ASP A 72 2.17 22.42 2.01
C ASP A 72 2.10 22.39 3.54
N THR A 73 2.27 21.21 4.13
CA THR A 73 2.30 21.06 5.59
C THR A 73 3.57 21.66 6.21
N SER A 74 3.38 22.36 7.33
CA SER A 74 4.48 22.83 8.18
C SER A 74 4.95 21.77 9.19
N GLN A 75 4.22 20.67 9.32
CA GLN A 75 4.55 19.58 10.24
C GLN A 75 5.38 18.53 9.54
N SER A 76 6.58 18.26 10.07
CA SER A 76 7.39 17.13 9.62
C SER A 76 6.70 15.81 9.99
N TYR A 77 6.55 14.92 9.01
CA TYR A 77 6.12 13.55 9.24
C TYR A 77 6.56 12.60 8.13
N LEU A 78 6.73 11.34 8.51
CA LEU A 78 6.76 10.17 7.64
C LEU A 78 5.87 9.11 8.29
N LYS A 79 4.74 8.82 7.66
CA LYS A 79 3.75 7.85 8.14
C LYS A 79 3.65 6.72 7.15
N THR A 80 3.77 5.49 7.62
CA THR A 80 3.57 4.32 6.78
C THR A 80 2.40 3.50 7.30
N ALA A 81 1.64 2.93 6.37
CA ALA A 81 0.58 2.01 6.68
C ALA A 81 0.64 0.83 5.72
N VAL A 82 0.38 -0.37 6.21
CA VAL A 82 0.40 -1.58 5.41
C VAL A 82 -0.96 -2.26 5.44
N SER A 83 -1.32 -2.88 4.33
CA SER A 83 -2.51 -3.70 4.19
C SER A 83 -2.30 -4.76 3.10
N VAL A 84 -3.25 -5.68 2.98
CA VAL A 84 -3.29 -6.66 1.88
C VAL A 84 -4.58 -6.48 1.10
N VAL A 85 -4.46 -6.35 -0.22
CA VAL A 85 -5.58 -6.21 -1.14
C VAL A 85 -5.82 -7.54 -1.84
N THR A 86 -7.06 -8.02 -1.85
CA THR A 86 -7.47 -9.20 -2.60
C THR A 86 -8.44 -8.78 -3.71
N PRO A 87 -8.20 -9.14 -4.99
CA PRO A 87 -9.16 -8.92 -6.06
C PRO A 87 -10.51 -9.56 -5.73
N SER A 88 -11.58 -8.87 -6.10
CA SER A 88 -12.96 -9.24 -5.76
C SER A 88 -13.49 -10.46 -6.52
N GLN A 89 -12.79 -10.94 -7.56
CA GLN A 89 -13.30 -11.95 -8.51
C GLN A 89 -12.20 -12.96 -8.91
N GLY A 90 -12.44 -14.26 -8.65
CA GLY A 90 -11.59 -15.39 -9.08
C GLY A 90 -11.68 -16.61 -8.15
N GLU A 91 -11.49 -17.83 -8.69
CA GLU A 91 -11.46 -19.10 -7.91
C GLU A 91 -10.25 -19.18 -6.95
N THR A 92 -9.17 -18.48 -7.28
CA THR A 92 -8.00 -18.26 -6.42
C THR A 92 -7.95 -16.80 -5.99
N THR A 93 -8.09 -16.55 -4.68
CA THR A 93 -7.99 -15.21 -4.11
C THR A 93 -6.51 -14.84 -3.93
N ILE A 94 -5.95 -14.17 -4.93
CA ILE A 94 -4.60 -13.63 -4.85
C ILE A 94 -4.58 -12.47 -3.86
N ALA A 95 -3.62 -12.47 -2.94
CA ALA A 95 -3.38 -11.42 -1.96
C ALA A 95 -2.16 -10.60 -2.39
N CYS A 96 -2.33 -9.30 -2.52
CA CYS A 96 -1.30 -8.35 -2.93
C CYS A 96 -0.95 -7.42 -1.76
N ASP A 97 0.33 -7.19 -1.52
CA ASP A 97 0.78 -6.25 -0.49
C ASP A 97 0.49 -4.80 -0.94
N ASN A 98 -0.02 -3.98 -0.02
CA ASN A 98 -0.21 -2.55 -0.22
C ASN A 98 0.49 -1.76 0.88
N ILE A 99 1.37 -0.86 0.49
CA ILE A 99 2.16 0.00 1.37
C ILE A 99 1.79 1.45 1.04
N ASP A 100 1.18 2.12 1.99
CA ASP A 100 0.84 3.53 1.94
C ASP A 100 1.87 4.35 2.70
N ILE A 101 2.44 5.37 2.05
CA ILE A 101 3.43 6.26 2.62
C ILE A 101 2.89 7.69 2.49
N GLY A 102 2.61 8.34 3.62
CA GLY A 102 2.37 9.78 3.69
C GLY A 102 3.63 10.47 4.18
N VAL A 103 4.07 11.51 3.49
CA VAL A 103 5.33 12.20 3.83
C VAL A 103 5.23 13.70 3.62
N ALA A 104 5.76 14.47 4.56
CA ALA A 104 5.88 15.92 4.45
C ALA A 104 7.04 16.34 3.53
N GLY A 105 6.95 17.56 2.98
CA GLY A 105 8.02 18.31 2.30
C GLY A 105 9.42 18.05 2.84
N SER A 106 9.59 18.30 4.15
CA SER A 106 10.87 18.24 4.86
C SER A 106 11.46 16.84 5.02
N GLU A 107 10.69 15.79 4.77
CA GLU A 107 11.06 14.39 5.05
C GLU A 107 11.15 13.53 3.79
N ILE A 108 10.99 14.13 2.61
CA ILE A 108 10.86 13.39 1.33
C ILE A 108 12.06 12.50 1.01
N GLU A 109 13.27 12.92 1.38
CA GLU A 109 14.50 12.16 1.17
C GLU A 109 14.58 10.88 2.01
N LYS A 110 13.69 10.72 3.01
CA LYS A 110 13.61 9.53 3.86
C LYS A 110 12.64 8.48 3.33
N VAL A 111 11.96 8.74 2.22
CA VAL A 111 11.14 7.73 1.54
C VAL A 111 12.08 6.73 0.87
N PRO A 112 11.90 5.42 1.12
CA PRO A 112 12.75 4.36 0.57
C PRO A 112 12.63 4.19 -0.94
#